data_AF-A0A2E0CZW4-F1
#
_entry.id   AF-A0A2E0CZW4-F1
#
_cell.length_a   1.000
_cell.length_b   1.000
_cell.length_c   1.000
_cell.angle_alpha   90.00
_cell.angle_beta   90.00
_cell.angle_gamma   90.00
#
_symmetry.space_group_name_H-M   'P 1'
#
loop_
_entity.id
_entity.type
_entity.pdbx_description
1 polymer ?
#
loop_
_entity_poly.entity_id
_entity_poly.type
_entity_poly.pdbx_seq_one_letter_code
_entity_poly.pdbx_strand_id
1 'polypeptide(L)'
;MKDDHYLSLFKVLDSEQQIIMRTDQKAFTMLSLMGVFMVFFLVHFPKIQINWFNFIMLILYLVAALVALIQLIMVINPRIKRREKQDDLPETNPTYFKGIVSFNSASKYGKYLRKIMDDENRAYTMFANQVYSVASINDYKHGHMQTAIRFFAVAIISELLIVMSVAYTRSLPFLFGG
;
A
#
# COMPACT_ATOMS: atom_id res chain seq x y z
N MET A 1 -28.79 24.02 0.88
CA MET A 1 -28.68 23.46 -0.48
C MET A 1 -27.26 23.51 -1.04
N LYS A 2 -26.62 24.69 -1.19
CA LYS A 2 -25.20 24.79 -1.60
C LYS A 2 -24.24 24.15 -0.59
N ASP A 3 -24.45 24.41 0.70
CA ASP A 3 -23.62 23.87 1.78
C ASP A 3 -23.70 22.33 1.89
N ASP A 4 -24.84 21.74 1.55
CA ASP A 4 -25.06 20.29 1.56
C ASP A 4 -24.22 19.57 0.48
N HIS A 5 -24.05 20.21 -0.68
CA HIS A 5 -23.20 19.70 -1.75
C HIS A 5 -21.72 19.73 -1.37
N TYR A 6 -21.22 20.82 -0.79
CA TYR A 6 -19.84 20.86 -0.31
C TYR A 6 -19.61 19.88 0.84
N LEU A 7 -20.55 19.77 1.77
CA LEU A 7 -20.47 18.82 2.88
C LEU A 7 -20.39 17.36 2.39
N SER A 8 -21.19 16.99 1.38
CA SER A 8 -21.13 15.65 0.79
C SER A 8 -19.79 15.39 0.09
N LEU A 9 -19.25 16.37 -0.66
CA LEU A 9 -17.93 16.26 -1.28
C LEU A 9 -16.79 16.15 -0.26
N PHE A 10 -16.83 16.92 0.82
CA PHE A 10 -15.86 16.80 1.91
C PHE A 10 -15.94 15.43 2.58
N LYS A 11 -17.15 14.89 2.78
CA LYS A 11 -17.35 13.56 3.34
C LYS A 11 -16.77 12.47 2.44
N VAL A 12 -16.91 12.61 1.11
CA VAL A 12 -16.28 11.69 0.15
C VAL A 12 -14.75 11.79 0.25
N LEU A 13 -14.19 13.00 0.26
CA LEU A 13 -12.75 13.19 0.39
C LEU A 13 -12.19 12.58 1.69
N ASP A 14 -12.85 12.83 2.83
CA ASP A 14 -12.49 12.24 4.12
C ASP A 14 -12.57 10.71 4.07
N SER A 15 -13.63 10.16 3.47
CA SER A 15 -13.76 8.72 3.32
C SER A 15 -12.61 8.11 2.50
N GLU A 16 -12.19 8.76 1.40
CA GLU A 16 -11.07 8.31 0.58
C GLU A 16 -9.73 8.41 1.33
N GLN A 17 -9.50 9.48 2.07
CA GLN A 17 -8.31 9.63 2.91
C GLN A 17 -8.24 8.57 4.02
N GLN A 18 -9.38 8.25 4.65
CA GLN A 18 -9.45 7.17 5.63
C GLN A 18 -9.14 5.81 5.02
N ILE A 19 -9.57 5.54 3.78
CA ILE A 19 -9.23 4.29 3.08
C ILE A 19 -7.72 4.21 2.82
N ILE A 20 -7.07 5.31 2.42
CA ILE A 20 -5.61 5.35 2.28
C ILE A 20 -4.93 5.00 3.60
N MET A 21 -5.31 5.64 4.71
CA MET A 21 -4.72 5.38 6.03
C MET A 21 -4.90 3.91 6.47
N ARG A 22 -6.09 3.34 6.26
CA ARG A 22 -6.36 1.93 6.56
C ARG A 22 -5.53 1.00 5.70
N THR A 23 -5.33 1.35 4.43
CA THR A 23 -4.52 0.56 3.50
C THR A 23 -3.04 0.58 3.91
N ASP A 24 -2.53 1.73 4.33
CA ASP A 24 -1.18 1.86 4.88
C ASP A 24 -1.00 1.04 6.15
N GLN A 25 -1.96 1.12 7.07
CA GLN A 25 -1.93 0.31 8.29
C GLN A 25 -1.90 -1.18 7.98
N LYS A 26 -2.76 -1.66 7.07
CA LYS A 26 -2.76 -3.07 6.64
C LYS A 26 -1.41 -3.46 6.03
N ALA A 27 -0.80 -2.59 5.22
CA ALA A 27 0.51 -2.85 4.61
C ALA A 27 1.61 -2.95 5.66
N PHE A 28 1.65 -2.06 6.66
CA PHE A 28 2.58 -2.14 7.79
C PHE A 28 2.39 -3.42 8.61
N THR A 29 1.14 -3.81 8.88
CA THR A 29 0.85 -5.07 9.58
C THR A 29 1.35 -6.28 8.79
N MET A 30 1.13 -6.33 7.47
CA MET A 30 1.65 -7.41 6.63
C MET A 30 3.18 -7.41 6.53
N LEU A 31 3.81 -6.23 6.47
CA LEU A 31 5.26 -6.11 6.46
C LEU A 31 5.87 -6.65 7.75
N SER A 32 5.27 -6.32 8.91
CA SER A 32 5.65 -6.88 10.21
C SER A 32 5.52 -8.40 10.24
N LEU A 33 4.37 -8.92 9.79
CA LEU A 33 4.12 -10.37 9.76
C LEU A 33 5.11 -11.10 8.85
N MET A 34 5.43 -10.54 7.68
CA MET A 34 6.46 -11.06 6.79
C MET A 34 7.82 -11.15 7.49
N GLY A 35 8.19 -10.12 8.26
CA GLY A 35 9.43 -10.13 9.05
C GLY A 35 9.47 -11.28 10.08
N VAL A 36 8.35 -11.54 10.76
CA VAL A 36 8.24 -12.65 11.72
C VAL A 36 8.44 -14.01 11.01
N PHE A 37 7.78 -14.22 9.87
CA PHE A 37 7.95 -15.43 9.07
C PHE A 37 9.37 -15.58 8.54
N MET A 38 10.01 -14.51 8.06
CA MET A 38 11.42 -14.56 7.63
C MET A 38 12.37 -14.98 8.75
N VAL A 39 12.18 -14.47 9.98
CA VAL A 39 12.98 -14.89 11.13
C VAL A 39 12.70 -16.36 11.47
N PHE A 40 11.44 -16.79 11.44
CA PHE A 40 11.06 -18.18 11.65
C PHE A 40 11.73 -19.11 10.64
N PHE A 41 11.72 -18.74 9.35
CA PHE A 41 12.44 -19.45 8.29
C PHE A 41 13.94 -19.55 8.56
N LEU A 42 14.61 -18.43 8.90
CA LEU A 42 16.05 -18.40 9.17
C LEU A 42 16.47 -19.34 10.31
N VAL A 43 15.65 -19.46 11.37
CA VAL A 43 15.90 -20.38 12.49
C VAL A 43 15.76 -21.84 12.06
N HIS A 44 14.86 -22.14 11.12
CA HIS A 44 14.65 -23.51 10.63
C HIS A 44 15.58 -23.87 9.47
N PHE A 45 16.14 -22.88 8.77
CA PHE A 45 16.97 -23.07 7.59
C PHE A 45 18.10 -24.09 7.77
N PRO A 46 18.90 -24.06 8.86
CA PRO A 46 19.97 -25.04 9.06
C PRO A 46 19.49 -26.48 9.26
N LYS A 47 18.21 -26.67 9.59
CA LYS A 47 17.60 -28.00 9.79
C LYS A 47 17.08 -28.60 8.49
N ILE A 48 17.00 -27.82 7.41
CA ILE A 48 16.47 -28.23 6.11
C ILE A 48 17.49 -29.13 5.42
N GLN A 49 17.07 -30.34 5.08
CA GLN A 49 17.82 -31.21 4.18
C GLN A 49 17.52 -30.82 2.73
N ILE A 50 18.57 -30.67 1.92
CA ILE A 50 18.45 -30.33 0.52
C ILE A 50 17.93 -31.56 -0.23
N ASN A 51 16.64 -31.56 -0.50
CA ASN A 51 16.00 -32.44 -1.48
C ASN A 51 15.41 -31.56 -2.60
N TRP A 52 15.06 -32.18 -3.73
CA TRP A 52 14.57 -31.44 -4.89
C TRP A 52 13.29 -30.64 -4.59
N PHE A 53 12.40 -31.20 -3.76
CA PHE A 53 11.16 -30.55 -3.32
C PHE A 53 11.43 -29.26 -2.51
N ASN A 54 12.21 -29.36 -1.43
CA ASN A 54 12.59 -28.25 -0.56
C ASN A 54 13.38 -27.20 -1.34
N PHE A 55 14.22 -27.61 -2.28
CA PHE A 55 14.94 -26.67 -3.13
C PHE A 55 13.99 -25.85 -4.01
N ILE A 56 13.02 -26.48 -4.68
CA ILE A 56 12.01 -25.76 -5.49
C ILE A 56 11.17 -24.86 -4.59
N MET A 57 10.68 -25.36 -3.45
CA MET A 57 9.88 -24.57 -2.51
C MET A 57 10.68 -23.38 -1.95
N LEU A 58 11.99 -23.55 -1.72
CA LEU A 58 12.87 -22.48 -1.26
C LEU A 58 12.96 -21.35 -2.29
N ILE A 59 13.20 -21.69 -3.56
CA ILE A 59 13.23 -20.68 -4.63
C ILE A 59 11.88 -19.99 -4.75
N LEU A 60 10.78 -20.75 -4.69
CA LEU A 60 9.43 -20.21 -4.78
C LEU A 60 9.11 -19.26 -3.60
N TYR A 61 9.51 -19.64 -2.38
CA TYR A 61 9.44 -18.80 -1.19
C TYR A 61 10.22 -17.49 -1.37
N LEU A 62 11.51 -17.56 -1.76
CA LEU A 62 12.38 -16.39 -1.88
C LEU A 62 11.84 -15.40 -2.90
N VAL A 63 11.44 -15.88 -4.08
CA VAL A 63 10.88 -15.02 -5.14
C VAL A 63 9.56 -14.42 -4.69
N ALA A 64 8.65 -15.21 -4.11
CA ALA A 64 7.36 -14.72 -3.66
C ALA A 64 7.49 -13.69 -2.53
N ALA A 65 8.34 -13.96 -1.53
CA ALA A 65 8.58 -13.05 -0.42
C ALA A 65 9.18 -11.72 -0.90
N LEU A 66 10.16 -11.76 -1.81
CA LEU A 66 10.77 -10.55 -2.38
C LEU A 66 9.75 -9.73 -3.17
N VAL A 67 8.95 -10.37 -4.03
CA VAL A 67 7.88 -9.66 -4.77
C VAL A 67 6.88 -9.05 -3.80
N ALA A 68 6.43 -9.78 -2.79
CA ALA A 68 5.51 -9.26 -1.79
C ALA A 68 6.08 -8.05 -1.03
N LEU A 69 7.36 -8.08 -0.64
CA LEU A 69 8.03 -6.93 -0.01
C LEU A 69 8.06 -5.70 -0.92
N ILE A 70 8.41 -5.86 -2.20
CA ILE A 70 8.41 -4.75 -3.17
C ILE A 70 6.99 -4.17 -3.27
N GLN A 71 5.98 -5.02 -3.40
CA GLN A 71 4.58 -4.59 -3.53
C GLN A 71 4.12 -3.84 -2.28
N LEU A 72 4.46 -4.31 -1.08
CA LEU A 72 4.15 -3.60 0.18
C LEU A 72 4.82 -2.22 0.26
N ILE A 73 6.07 -2.10 -0.18
CA ILE A 73 6.76 -0.80 -0.24
C ILE A 73 6.05 0.15 -1.21
N MET A 74 5.55 -0.34 -2.34
CA MET A 74 4.78 0.46 -3.31
C MET A 74 3.43 0.92 -2.74
N VAL A 75 2.81 0.16 -1.84
CA VAL A 75 1.61 0.60 -1.10
C VAL A 75 1.94 1.73 -0.14
N ILE A 76 3.01 1.59 0.66
CA ILE A 76 3.40 2.55 1.69
C ILE A 76 3.87 3.88 1.06
N ASN A 77 4.70 3.80 0.02
CA ASN A 77 5.24 4.97 -0.68
C ASN A 77 4.84 4.96 -2.16
N PRO A 78 3.59 5.36 -2.49
CA PRO A 78 3.08 5.29 -3.85
C PRO A 78 3.78 6.30 -4.74
N ARG A 79 4.43 5.81 -5.82
CA ARG A 79 5.08 6.66 -6.82
C ARG A 79 4.11 6.98 -7.96
N ILE A 80 3.14 7.84 -7.68
CA ILE A 80 2.19 8.29 -8.70
C ILE A 80 2.81 9.46 -9.44
N LYS A 81 3.19 9.21 -10.70
CA LYS A 81 3.69 10.25 -11.60
C LYS A 81 2.58 11.28 -11.76
N ARG A 82 2.85 12.55 -11.44
CA ARG A 82 1.96 13.66 -11.78
C ARG A 82 1.68 13.55 -13.28
N ARG A 83 0.42 13.31 -13.67
CA ARG A 83 0.04 13.51 -15.06
C ARG A 83 0.21 15.00 -15.35
N GLU A 84 1.01 15.30 -16.37
CA GLU A 84 1.22 16.65 -16.86
C GLU A 84 -0.12 17.30 -17.17
N LYS A 85 -0.26 18.56 -16.72
CA LYS A 85 -1.25 19.57 -17.11
C LYS A 85 -2.60 19.01 -17.55
N GLN A 86 -3.52 18.92 -16.60
CA GLN A 86 -4.94 19.02 -16.93
C GLN A 86 -5.20 20.51 -17.20
N ASP A 87 -5.56 20.85 -18.43
CA ASP A 87 -5.57 22.22 -18.98
C ASP A 87 -6.55 23.20 -18.30
N ASP A 88 -7.36 22.74 -17.35
CA ASP A 88 -8.41 23.53 -16.66
C ASP A 88 -8.13 23.78 -15.16
N LEU A 89 -6.90 23.54 -14.69
CA LEU A 89 -6.56 23.62 -13.27
C LEU A 89 -6.07 25.01 -12.84
N PRO A 90 -6.45 25.50 -11.64
CA PRO A 90 -5.71 26.60 -11.01
C PRO A 90 -4.25 26.20 -10.83
N GLU A 91 -3.32 27.08 -11.22
CA GLU A 91 -1.86 26.85 -11.36
C GLU A 91 -1.17 26.21 -10.13
N THR A 92 -1.80 26.28 -8.96
CA THR A 92 -1.36 25.64 -7.72
C THR A 92 -2.53 24.95 -7.05
N ASN A 93 -2.43 23.63 -6.84
CA ASN A 93 -3.40 22.87 -6.05
C ASN A 93 -3.37 23.38 -4.60
N PRO A 94 -4.38 24.15 -4.13
CA PRO A 94 -4.27 24.93 -2.90
C PRO A 94 -4.34 24.07 -1.64
N THR A 95 -4.73 22.81 -1.75
CA THR A 95 -4.93 21.88 -0.61
C THR A 95 -3.83 20.84 -0.51
N TYR A 96 -2.95 20.76 -1.49
CA TYR A 96 -1.74 19.96 -1.37
C TYR A 96 -0.75 20.66 -0.44
N PHE A 97 -0.18 19.95 0.52
CA PHE A 97 0.68 20.56 1.54
C PHE A 97 1.85 21.38 0.95
N LYS A 98 2.50 20.92 -0.14
CA LYS A 98 3.53 21.74 -0.81
C LYS A 98 2.96 22.96 -1.51
N GLY A 99 1.70 22.91 -1.95
CA GLY A 99 0.96 24.05 -2.48
C GLY A 99 0.65 25.08 -1.40
N ILE A 100 0.20 24.65 -0.21
CA ILE A 100 -0.05 25.54 0.94
C ILE A 100 1.25 26.20 1.42
N VAL A 101 2.31 25.41 1.58
CA VAL A 101 3.62 25.91 2.05
C VAL A 101 4.35 26.74 0.98
N SER A 102 3.94 26.68 -0.29
CA SER A 102 4.49 27.54 -1.34
C SER A 102 4.09 29.02 -1.20
N PHE A 103 3.09 29.33 -0.35
CA PHE A 103 2.71 30.70 -0.06
C PHE A 103 3.58 31.29 1.05
N ASN A 104 4.18 32.45 0.80
CA ASN A 104 5.06 33.15 1.77
C ASN A 104 4.37 33.57 3.08
N SER A 105 3.03 33.55 3.16
CA SER A 105 2.30 33.84 4.41
C SER A 105 0.89 33.25 4.41
N ALA A 106 0.38 32.96 5.62
CA ALA A 106 -1.00 32.49 5.82
C ALA A 106 -2.05 33.48 5.28
N SER A 107 -1.77 34.78 5.35
CA SER A 107 -2.66 35.82 4.79
C SER A 107 -2.76 35.75 3.26
N LYS A 108 -1.64 35.51 2.56
CA LYS A 108 -1.63 35.33 1.10
C LYS A 108 -2.39 34.07 0.69
N TYR A 109 -2.19 32.97 1.43
CA TYR A 109 -2.93 31.73 1.23
C TYR A 109 -4.44 31.94 1.43
N GLY A 110 -4.86 32.58 2.53
CA GLY A 110 -6.27 32.86 2.80
C GLY A 110 -6.94 33.76 1.74
N LYS A 111 -6.24 34.78 1.24
CA LYS A 111 -6.73 35.63 0.13
C LYS A 111 -6.91 34.84 -1.17
N TYR A 112 -5.96 33.95 -1.47
CA TYR A 112 -6.04 33.07 -2.64
C TYR A 112 -7.18 32.07 -2.52
N LEU A 113 -7.36 31.45 -1.35
CA LEU A 113 -8.46 30.54 -1.08
C LEU A 113 -9.81 31.23 -1.24
N ARG A 114 -9.96 32.44 -0.69
CA ARG A 114 -11.19 33.23 -0.84
C ARG A 114 -11.51 33.55 -2.30
N LYS A 115 -10.50 33.92 -3.10
CA LYS A 115 -10.65 34.13 -4.54
C LYS A 115 -11.11 32.88 -5.30
N ILE A 116 -10.72 31.69 -4.86
CA ILE A 116 -11.18 30.43 -5.45
C ILE A 116 -12.61 30.11 -5.00
N MET A 117 -12.93 30.32 -3.72
CA MET A 117 -14.25 30.04 -3.16
C MET A 117 -15.34 30.99 -3.65
N ASP A 118 -14.97 32.22 -4.03
CA ASP A 118 -15.89 33.20 -4.62
C ASP A 118 -16.32 32.84 -6.06
N ASP A 119 -15.61 31.92 -6.73
CA ASP A 119 -15.94 31.39 -8.06
C ASP A 119 -16.34 29.92 -7.96
N GLU A 120 -17.63 29.64 -8.15
CA GLU A 120 -18.22 28.32 -7.98
C GLU A 120 -17.60 27.24 -8.89
N ASN A 121 -17.26 27.61 -10.14
CA ASN A 121 -16.60 26.68 -11.07
C ASN A 121 -15.18 26.35 -10.60
N ARG A 122 -14.43 27.36 -10.13
CA ARG A 122 -13.08 27.13 -9.61
C ARG A 122 -13.08 26.31 -8.33
N ALA A 123 -14.02 26.58 -7.42
CA ALA A 123 -14.19 25.82 -6.20
C ALA A 123 -14.52 24.35 -6.52
N TYR A 124 -15.49 24.10 -7.42
CA TYR A 124 -15.88 22.76 -7.81
C TYR A 124 -14.72 21.99 -8.48
N THR A 125 -14.04 22.61 -9.45
CA THR A 125 -12.86 22.03 -10.10
C THR A 125 -11.79 21.70 -9.06
N MET A 126 -11.46 22.61 -8.15
CA MET A 126 -10.49 22.37 -7.07
C MET A 126 -10.86 21.14 -6.22
N PHE A 127 -12.14 20.94 -5.87
CA PHE A 127 -12.59 19.75 -5.14
C PHE A 127 -12.50 18.47 -5.97
N ALA A 128 -12.99 18.51 -7.20
CA ALA A 128 -12.96 17.38 -8.12
C ALA A 128 -11.53 16.83 -8.28
N ASN A 129 -10.54 17.72 -8.40
CA ASN A 129 -9.14 17.33 -8.53
C ASN A 129 -8.56 16.69 -7.28
N GLN A 130 -8.96 17.15 -6.09
CA GLN A 130 -8.53 16.52 -4.85
C GLN A 130 -9.11 15.12 -4.74
N VAL A 131 -10.42 14.98 -4.90
CA VAL A 131 -11.10 13.68 -4.83
C VAL A 131 -10.51 12.73 -5.85
N TYR A 132 -10.33 13.17 -7.10
CA TYR A 132 -9.73 12.36 -8.16
C TYR A 132 -8.28 11.97 -7.85
N SER A 133 -7.46 12.90 -7.34
CA SER A 133 -6.08 12.61 -6.95
C SER A 133 -6.01 11.60 -5.82
N VAL A 134 -6.86 11.72 -4.80
CA VAL A 134 -6.91 10.79 -3.67
C VAL A 134 -7.42 9.43 -4.12
N ALA A 135 -8.48 9.37 -4.93
CA ALA A 135 -9.00 8.14 -5.49
C ALA A 135 -7.97 7.43 -6.38
N SER A 136 -7.20 8.17 -7.19
CA SER A 136 -6.11 7.60 -8.01
C SER A 136 -5.00 7.00 -7.15
N ILE A 137 -4.69 7.62 -6.01
CA ILE A 137 -3.74 7.05 -5.03
C ILE A 137 -4.31 5.76 -4.44
N ASN A 138 -5.58 5.78 -4.09
CA ASN A 138 -6.26 4.65 -3.48
C ASN A 138 -6.31 3.44 -4.44
N ASP A 139 -6.67 3.65 -5.71
CA ASP A 139 -6.67 2.61 -6.74
C ASP A 139 -5.28 1.98 -6.93
N TYR A 140 -4.25 2.81 -7.05
CA TYR A 140 -2.86 2.36 -7.13
C TYR A 140 -2.46 1.50 -5.92
N LYS A 141 -2.71 2.00 -4.71
CA LYS A 141 -2.41 1.26 -3.47
C LYS A 141 -3.20 -0.04 -3.40
N HIS A 142 -4.47 -0.04 -3.81
CA HIS A 142 -5.31 -1.22 -3.79
C HIS A 142 -4.78 -2.34 -4.68
N GLY A 143 -4.34 -2.02 -5.91
CA GLY A 143 -3.76 -3.00 -6.83
C GLY A 143 -2.47 -3.63 -6.30
N HIS A 144 -1.55 -2.80 -5.79
CA HIS A 144 -0.31 -3.28 -5.17
C HIS A 144 -0.58 -4.09 -3.91
N MET A 145 -1.58 -3.69 -3.12
CA MET A 145 -1.98 -4.40 -1.90
C MET A 145 -2.54 -5.80 -2.19
N GLN A 146 -3.42 -5.94 -3.18
CA GLN A 146 -3.92 -7.27 -3.58
C GLN A 146 -2.79 -8.18 -4.07
N THR A 147 -1.86 -7.61 -4.84
CA THR A 147 -0.70 -8.36 -5.36
C THR A 147 0.21 -8.80 -4.21
N ALA A 148 0.49 -7.91 -3.26
CA ALA A 148 1.24 -8.24 -2.04
C ALA A 148 0.60 -9.40 -1.27
N ILE A 149 -0.72 -9.37 -1.05
CA ILE A 149 -1.45 -10.44 -0.35
C ILE A 149 -1.30 -11.79 -1.05
N ARG A 150 -1.40 -11.83 -2.39
CA ARG A 150 -1.28 -13.08 -3.15
C ARG A 150 0.12 -13.69 -3.00
N PHE A 151 1.17 -12.89 -3.21
CA PHE A 151 2.54 -13.37 -3.08
C PHE A 151 2.92 -13.70 -1.64
N PHE A 152 2.38 -12.95 -0.67
CA PHE A 152 2.53 -13.25 0.75
C PHE A 152 1.96 -14.63 1.10
N ALA A 153 0.75 -14.96 0.61
CA ALA A 153 0.15 -16.26 0.83
C ALA A 153 1.00 -17.39 0.21
N VAL A 154 1.49 -17.18 -1.02
CA VAL A 154 2.38 -18.14 -1.70
C VAL A 154 3.67 -18.38 -0.89
N ALA A 155 4.28 -17.32 -0.36
CA ALA A 155 5.47 -17.42 0.46
C ALA A 155 5.21 -18.24 1.74
N ILE A 156 4.16 -17.92 2.50
CA ILE A 156 3.80 -18.66 3.72
C ILE A 156 3.53 -20.14 3.43
N ILE A 157 2.75 -20.43 2.40
CA ILE A 157 2.42 -21.83 2.06
C ILE A 157 3.70 -22.61 1.73
N SER A 158 4.61 -22.01 0.97
CA SER A 158 5.89 -22.64 0.61
C SER A 158 6.75 -22.92 1.83
N GLU A 159 6.84 -21.94 2.73
CA GLU A 159 7.56 -22.05 3.98
C GLU A 159 6.99 -23.17 4.88
N LEU A 160 5.66 -23.23 5.03
CA LEU A 160 5.00 -24.27 5.80
C LEU A 160 5.22 -25.66 5.20
N LEU A 161 5.22 -25.78 3.87
CA LEU A 161 5.51 -27.04 3.18
C LEU A 161 6.95 -27.51 3.41
N ILE A 162 7.93 -26.60 3.41
CA ILE A 162 9.33 -26.91 3.74
C ILE A 162 9.40 -27.42 5.19
N VAL A 163 8.79 -26.70 6.14
CA VAL A 163 8.81 -27.09 7.56
C VAL A 163 8.14 -28.44 7.77
N MET A 164 7.01 -28.70 7.12
CA MET A 164 6.36 -30.01 7.14
C MET A 164 7.25 -31.12 6.56
N SER A 165 7.93 -30.87 5.45
CA SER A 165 8.87 -31.84 4.86
C SER A 165 10.00 -32.20 5.83
N VAL A 166 10.56 -31.20 6.51
CA VAL A 166 11.61 -31.41 7.52
C VAL A 166 11.06 -32.19 8.71
N ALA A 167 9.89 -31.82 9.22
CA ALA A 167 9.26 -32.50 10.36
C ALA A 167 8.98 -33.97 10.05
N TYR A 168 8.43 -34.27 8.86
CA TYR A 168 8.16 -35.63 8.40
C TYR A 168 9.44 -36.46 8.29
N THR A 169 10.50 -35.89 7.70
CA THR A 169 11.78 -36.57 7.55
C THR A 169 12.42 -36.89 8.91
N ARG A 170 12.20 -36.05 9.93
CA ARG A 170 12.71 -36.27 11.28
C ARG A 170 11.88 -37.27 12.10
N SER A 171 10.58 -37.40 11.84
CA SER A 171 9.71 -38.33 12.56
C SER A 171 9.68 -39.74 11.96
N LEU A 172 10.03 -39.90 10.68
CA LEU A 172 10.13 -41.19 9.98
C LEU A 172 10.93 -42.27 10.76
N PRO A 173 12.13 -41.98 11.30
CA PRO A 173 12.88 -42.94 12.11
C PRO A 173 12.18 -43.34 13.42
N PHE A 174 11.32 -42.49 13.97
CA PHE A 174 10.58 -42.80 15.20
C PHE A 174 9.31 -43.62 14.93
N LEU A 175 8.70 -43.45 13.76
CA LEU A 175 7.47 -44.14 13.37
C LEU A 175 7.73 -45.50 12.71
N PHE A 176 8.87 -45.67 12.04
CA PHE A 176 9.19 -46.86 11.25
C PHE A 176 10.57 -47.44 11.54
N GLY A 177 11.34 -46.84 12.46
CA GLY A 177 12.61 -47.40 12.94
C GLY A 177 12.39 -48.31 14.14
N GLY A 178 11.95 -49.54 13.86
CA GLY A 178 12.21 -50.72 14.68
C GLY A 178 13.34 -51.52 14.08
#